data_AF-A0A0C2I5G7-F1
#
_entry.id   AF-A0A0C2I5G7-F1
#
_cell.length_a   1.000
_cell.length_b   1.000
_cell.length_c   1.000
_cell.angle_alpha   90.00
_cell.angle_beta   90.00
_cell.angle_gamma   90.00
#
_symmetry.space_group_name_H-M   'P 1'
#
loop_
_entity.id
_entity.type
_entity.pdbx_description
1 polymer ?
#
loop_
_entity_poly.entity_id
_entity_poly.type
_entity_poly.pdbx_seq_one_letter_code
_entity_poly.pdbx_strand_id
1 'polypeptide(L)'
;MANNKLSDLDRKRIVDAYQKGQKASEISLVLGVARSTINSVIKIFNQSGRIDSNKRGYIKPEKLNEDQKEMIKSWKNCHKCPGRDGYFGGEEYNRQDSSKIPLFMETRVHNSRETK
;
A
#
# COMPACT_ATOMS: atom_id res chain seq x y z
N MET A 1 -26.85 -16.85 -18.54
CA MET A 1 -25.86 -17.76 -17.92
C MET A 1 -25.49 -17.17 -16.57
N ALA A 2 -25.72 -17.89 -15.46
CA ALA A 2 -25.42 -17.38 -14.14
C ALA A 2 -23.89 -17.25 -13.97
N ASN A 3 -23.41 -16.02 -13.82
CA ASN A 3 -22.02 -15.75 -13.48
C ASN A 3 -21.83 -16.04 -11.98
N ASN A 4 -21.83 -17.32 -11.60
CA ASN A 4 -21.57 -17.73 -10.23
C ASN A 4 -20.12 -17.39 -9.88
N LYS A 5 -19.94 -16.23 -9.24
CA LYS A 5 -18.66 -15.80 -8.71
C LYS A 5 -18.25 -16.81 -7.63
N LEU A 6 -17.11 -17.46 -7.81
CA LEU A 6 -16.54 -18.37 -6.81
C LEU A 6 -16.42 -17.64 -5.46
N SER A 7 -17.05 -18.19 -4.42
CA SER A 7 -17.06 -17.62 -3.07
C SER A 7 -15.65 -17.59 -2.49
N ASP A 8 -15.36 -16.62 -1.62
CA ASP A 8 -14.08 -16.56 -0.92
C ASP A 8 -13.89 -17.78 0.00
N LEU A 9 -14.99 -18.40 0.48
CA LEU A 9 -14.95 -19.67 1.19
C LEU A 9 -14.42 -20.81 0.31
N ASP A 10 -14.86 -20.90 -0.94
CA ASP A 10 -14.42 -21.93 -1.87
C ASP A 10 -12.97 -21.71 -2.29
N ARG A 11 -12.54 -20.45 -2.45
CA ARG A 11 -11.14 -20.09 -2.68
C ARG A 11 -10.24 -20.57 -1.55
N LYS A 12 -10.66 -20.36 -0.30
CA LYS A 12 -9.94 -20.85 0.87
C LYS A 12 -9.82 -22.38 0.86
N ARG A 13 -10.91 -23.09 0.60
CA ARG A 13 -10.89 -24.57 0.49
C ARG A 13 -9.94 -25.07 -0.60
N ILE A 14 -9.89 -24.40 -1.75
CA ILE A 14 -8.95 -24.71 -2.83
C ILE A 14 -7.49 -24.53 -2.37
N VAL A 15 -7.18 -23.42 -1.70
CA VAL A 15 -5.83 -23.13 -1.22
C VAL A 15 -5.41 -24.11 -0.12
N ASP A 16 -6.30 -24.41 0.83
CA ASP A 16 -6.04 -25.39 1.89
C ASP A 16 -5.75 -26.78 1.32
N ALA A 17 -6.50 -27.22 0.30
CA ALA A 17 -6.27 -28.48 -0.39
C ALA A 17 -4.95 -28.50 -1.17
N TYR A 18 -4.61 -27.39 -1.83
CA TYR A 18 -3.33 -27.23 -2.52
C TYR A 18 -2.14 -27.27 -1.55
N GLN A 19 -2.25 -26.62 -0.39
CA GLN A 19 -1.22 -26.66 0.65
C GLN A 19 -1.02 -28.06 1.25
N LYS A 20 -2.09 -28.88 1.29
CA LYS A 20 -2.02 -30.30 1.66
C LYS A 20 -1.38 -31.18 0.58
N GLY A 21 -0.99 -30.61 -0.57
CA GLY A 21 -0.34 -31.32 -1.67
C GLY A 21 -1.31 -32.02 -2.63
N GLN A 22 -2.61 -31.74 -2.56
CA GLN A 22 -3.57 -32.34 -3.49
C GLN A 22 -3.41 -31.78 -4.91
N LYS A 23 -3.62 -32.63 -5.91
CA LYS A 23 -3.54 -32.21 -7.31
C LYS A 23 -4.78 -31.42 -7.71
N ALA A 24 -4.61 -30.42 -8.58
CA ALA A 24 -5.73 -29.62 -9.08
C ALA A 24 -6.86 -30.45 -9.75
N SER A 25 -6.56 -31.64 -10.27
CA SER A 25 -7.57 -32.60 -10.75
C SER A 25 -8.48 -33.13 -9.65
N GLU A 26 -7.90 -33.49 -8.51
CA GLU A 26 -8.63 -34.07 -7.37
C GLU A 26 -9.49 -32.98 -6.71
N ILE A 27 -8.91 -31.79 -6.54
CA ILE A 27 -9.61 -30.61 -6.02
C ILE A 27 -10.81 -30.26 -6.92
N SER A 28 -10.66 -30.37 -8.24
CA SER A 28 -11.73 -30.13 -9.22
C SER A 28 -12.87 -31.13 -9.08
N LEU A 29 -12.55 -32.41 -8.90
CA LEU A 29 -13.54 -33.48 -8.68
C LEU A 29 -14.29 -33.28 -7.36
N VAL A 30 -13.59 -32.98 -6.27
CA VAL A 30 -14.19 -32.84 -4.93
C VAL A 30 -15.06 -31.60 -4.82
N LEU A 31 -14.62 -30.47 -5.37
CA LEU A 31 -15.34 -29.19 -5.25
C LEU A 31 -16.31 -28.92 -6.42
N GLY A 32 -16.27 -29.72 -7.48
CA GLY A 32 -17.07 -29.49 -8.69
C GLY A 32 -16.70 -28.21 -9.44
N VAL A 33 -15.50 -27.68 -9.21
CA VAL A 33 -15.01 -26.44 -9.82
C VAL A 33 -14.13 -26.76 -11.01
N ALA A 34 -14.24 -25.99 -12.09
CA ALA A 34 -13.40 -26.17 -13.27
C ALA A 34 -11.90 -26.05 -12.94
N ARG A 35 -11.07 -26.94 -13.51
CA ARG A 35 -9.61 -26.93 -13.31
C ARG A 35 -8.98 -25.59 -13.68
N SER A 36 -9.49 -24.91 -14.70
CA SER A 36 -9.03 -23.58 -15.11
C SER A 36 -9.18 -22.55 -13.98
N THR A 37 -10.30 -22.59 -13.25
CA THR A 37 -10.56 -21.72 -12.10
C THR A 37 -9.62 -22.03 -10.95
N ILE A 38 -9.43 -23.32 -10.62
CA ILE A 38 -8.51 -23.76 -9.56
C ILE A 38 -7.09 -23.29 -9.86
N ASN A 39 -6.60 -23.52 -11.09
CA ASN A 39 -5.28 -23.07 -11.52
C ASN A 39 -5.13 -21.54 -11.41
N SER A 40 -6.19 -20.79 -11.74
CA SER A 40 -6.19 -19.33 -11.62
C SER A 40 -6.07 -18.87 -10.17
N VAL A 41 -6.79 -19.54 -9.24
CA VAL A 41 -6.71 -19.26 -7.80
C VAL A 41 -5.30 -19.57 -7.26
N ILE A 42 -4.76 -20.74 -7.58
CA ILE A 42 -3.40 -21.14 -7.16
C ILE A 42 -2.35 -20.16 -7.70
N LYS A 43 -2.50 -19.71 -8.96
CA LYS A 43 -1.60 -18.72 -9.55
C LYS A 43 -1.62 -17.40 -8.78
N ILE A 44 -2.80 -16.88 -8.46
CA ILE A 44 -2.95 -15.64 -7.67
C ILE A 44 -2.34 -15.81 -6.27
N PHE A 45 -2.58 -16.96 -5.64
CA PHE A 45 -2.02 -17.29 -4.33
C PHE A 45 -0.49 -17.31 -4.36
N ASN A 46 0.13 -17.98 -5.33
CA ASN A 46 1.59 -18.03 -5.46
C ASN A 46 2.22 -16.66 -5.78
N GLN A 47 1.50 -15.79 -6.50
CA GLN A 47 2.00 -14.46 -6.88
C GLN A 47 1.87 -13.41 -5.77
N SER A 48 0.79 -13.47 -4.99
CA SER A 48 0.41 -12.38 -4.07
C SER A 48 0.22 -12.81 -2.62
N GLY A 49 0.16 -14.12 -2.34
CA GLY A 49 -0.22 -14.66 -1.04
C GLY A 49 -1.69 -14.43 -0.66
N ARG A 50 -2.49 -13.79 -1.53
CA ARG A 50 -3.88 -13.45 -1.25
C ARG A 50 -4.83 -14.56 -1.68
N ILE A 51 -5.86 -14.78 -0.86
CA ILE A 51 -6.92 -15.77 -1.11
C ILE A 51 -8.19 -15.08 -1.65
N ASP A 52 -8.44 -13.83 -1.22
CA ASP A 52 -9.65 -13.09 -1.54
C ASP A 52 -9.74 -12.69 -3.01
N SER A 53 -10.97 -12.62 -3.52
CA SER A 53 -11.20 -12.06 -4.85
C SER A 53 -10.87 -10.57 -4.90
N ASN A 54 -10.11 -10.13 -5.92
CA ASN A 54 -9.97 -8.70 -6.19
C ASN A 54 -11.36 -8.10 -6.41
N LYS A 55 -11.71 -7.10 -5.59
CA LYS A 55 -12.92 -6.30 -5.80
C LYS A 55 -12.78 -5.64 -7.18
N ARG A 56 -13.59 -6.09 -8.15
CA ARG A 56 -13.65 -5.46 -9.48
C ARG A 56 -14.37 -4.13 -9.35
N GLY A 57 -13.78 -3.07 -9.89
CA GLY A 57 -14.37 -1.74 -9.96
C GLY A 57 -13.53 -0.66 -9.28
N TYR A 58 -14.03 0.58 -9.38
CA TYR A 58 -13.46 1.75 -8.72
C TYR A 58 -13.96 1.81 -7.28
N ILE A 59 -13.07 1.68 -6.31
CA ILE A 59 -13.37 2.04 -4.92
C ILE A 59 -13.35 3.55 -4.88
N LYS A 60 -14.52 4.19 -4.75
CA LYS A 60 -14.60 5.64 -4.57
C LYS A 60 -13.83 6.01 -3.30
N PRO A 61 -12.73 6.76 -3.38
CA PRO A 61 -12.04 7.21 -2.18
C PRO A 61 -12.99 8.10 -1.40
N GLU A 62 -12.97 7.96 -0.08
CA GLU A 62 -13.64 8.89 0.80
C GLU A 62 -13.12 10.31 0.51
N LYS A 63 -14.03 11.28 0.45
CA LYS A 63 -13.63 12.66 0.17
C LYS A 63 -12.71 13.11 1.30
N LEU A 64 -11.56 13.68 0.96
CA LEU A 64 -10.66 14.30 1.93
C LEU A 64 -11.44 15.29 2.81
N ASN A 65 -11.14 15.32 4.11
CA ASN A 65 -11.69 16.33 5.00
C ASN A 65 -11.11 17.72 4.66
N GLU A 66 -11.72 18.80 5.15
CA GLU A 66 -11.26 20.16 4.83
C GLU A 66 -9.83 20.40 5.32
N ASP A 67 -9.44 19.86 6.49
CA ASP A 67 -8.09 19.99 7.04
C ASP A 67 -7.01 19.35 6.14
N GLN A 68 -7.29 18.16 5.58
CA GLN A 68 -6.42 17.48 4.62
C GLN A 68 -6.32 18.27 3.31
N LYS A 69 -7.42 18.88 2.87
CA LYS A 69 -7.41 19.75 1.68
C LYS A 69 -6.59 21.01 1.93
N GLU A 70 -6.69 21.63 3.11
CA GLU A 70 -5.89 22.79 3.49
C GLU A 70 -4.40 22.45 3.60
N MET A 71 -4.06 21.31 4.19
CA MET A 71 -2.69 20.82 4.24
C MET A 71 -2.08 20.62 2.84
N ILE A 72 -2.84 20.05 1.90
CA ILE A 72 -2.42 19.88 0.50
C ILE A 72 -2.30 21.24 -0.22
N LYS A 73 -3.20 22.20 0.05
CA LYS A 73 -3.11 23.57 -0.50
C LYS A 73 -1.87 24.29 0.02
N SER A 74 -1.56 24.17 1.31
CA SER A 74 -0.37 24.75 1.94
C SER A 74 0.92 24.22 1.30
N TRP A 75 1.00 22.92 1.04
CA TRP A 75 2.16 22.31 0.34
C TRP A 75 2.34 22.82 -1.09
N LYS A 76 1.25 23.04 -1.83
CA LYS A 76 1.33 23.64 -3.17
C LYS A 76 1.89 25.06 -3.15
N ASN A 77 1.66 25.81 -2.07
CA ASN A 77 2.17 27.17 -1.93
C ASN A 77 3.65 27.22 -1.50
N CYS A 78 4.19 26.19 -0.82
CA CYS A 78 5.62 26.10 -0.48
C CYS A 78 6.54 25.91 -1.70
N HIS A 79 6.03 25.41 -2.83
CA HIS A 79 6.81 25.30 -4.08
C HIS A 79 7.02 26.65 -4.79
N LYS A 80 6.39 27.72 -4.31
CA LYS A 80 6.67 29.08 -4.76
C LYS A 80 7.79 29.64 -3.90
N CYS A 81 9.03 29.20 -4.16
CA CYS A 81 10.22 29.87 -3.64
C CYS A 81 10.10 31.38 -3.96
N PRO A 82 10.14 32.30 -2.98
CA PRO A 82 10.23 33.72 -3.27
C PRO A 82 11.65 34.02 -3.77
N GLY A 83 11.87 33.83 -5.06
CA GLY A 83 12.98 34.47 -5.77
C GLY A 83 12.42 35.65 -6.53
N ARG A 84 12.98 36.85 -6.28
CA ARG A 84 12.60 38.16 -6.86
C ARG A 84 11.24 38.64 -6.33
N ASP A 85 11.10 39.60 -5.41
CA ASP A 85 11.63 40.97 -5.42
C ASP A 85 11.54 41.60 -4.01
N GLY A 86 12.54 42.40 -3.64
CA GLY A 86 12.43 43.63 -2.81
C GLY A 86 11.85 43.60 -1.38
N TYR A 87 12.72 43.90 -0.40
CA TYR A 87 12.44 44.47 0.94
C TYR A 87 11.43 43.75 1.86
N PHE A 88 11.93 43.11 2.92
CA PHE A 88 11.24 43.10 4.22
C PHE A 88 12.23 43.46 5.32
N GLY A 89 11.80 44.43 6.14
CA GLY A 89 12.59 45.10 7.17
C GLY A 89 13.14 44.16 8.23
N GLY A 90 14.22 44.62 8.85
CA GLY A 90 14.89 43.92 9.93
C GLY A 90 13.98 43.73 11.13
N GLU A 91 13.81 42.48 11.53
CA GLU A 91 13.57 42.12 12.92
C GLU A 91 14.62 41.08 13.31
N GLU A 92 15.42 41.49 14.27
CA GLU A 92 16.57 40.79 14.85
C GLU A 92 16.07 39.58 15.64
N TYR A 93 16.05 38.40 15.04
CA TYR A 93 15.78 37.17 15.78
C TYR A 93 16.96 36.82 16.66
N ASN A 94 16.80 37.10 17.95
CA ASN A 94 17.73 36.81 19.02
C ASN A 94 18.12 35.31 19.03
N ARG A 95 19.42 35.09 18.95
CA ARG A 95 20.10 33.79 18.91
C ARG A 95 20.15 33.18 20.31
N GLN A 96 19.04 32.68 20.84
CA GLN A 96 19.01 31.98 22.14
C GLN A 96 17.70 31.22 22.38
N ASP A 97 17.33 30.29 21.50
CA ASP A 97 16.40 29.22 21.89
C ASP A 97 16.66 27.94 21.08
N SER A 98 17.69 27.18 21.51
CA SER A 98 18.00 25.86 20.95
C SER A 98 16.99 24.77 21.35
N SER A 99 15.88 25.10 22.02
CA SER A 99 14.89 24.09 22.45
C SER A 99 13.83 23.74 21.39
N LYS A 100 13.82 24.43 20.24
CA LYS A 100 12.87 24.20 19.13
C LYS A 100 13.47 23.56 17.88
N ILE A 101 14.52 22.74 18.03
CA ILE A 101 14.92 21.81 16.97
C ILE A 101 14.10 20.53 17.15
N PRO A 102 13.16 20.19 16.26
CA PRO A 102 12.48 18.90 16.34
C PRO A 102 13.51 17.78 16.14
N LEU A 103 13.69 16.99 17.19
CA LEU A 103 14.44 15.74 17.26
C LEU A 103 13.78 14.69 16.35
N PHE A 104 13.92 14.84 15.04
CA PHE A 104 13.50 13.83 14.09
C PHE A 104 14.33 13.92 12.82
N MET A 105 15.52 13.32 12.85
CA MET A 105 16.18 12.63 11.72
C MET A 105 17.62 12.25 12.12
N GLU A 106 17.81 11.27 13.01
CA GLU A 106 19.08 10.51 13.03
C GLU A 106 18.80 9.05 13.39
N THR A 107 18.25 8.31 12.44
CA THR A 107 18.56 6.89 12.33
C THR A 107 18.65 6.51 10.86
N ARG A 108 19.72 5.77 10.53
CA ARG A 108 20.16 5.26 9.22
C ARG A 108 21.03 6.28 8.49
N VAL A 109 22.29 6.04 8.17
CA VAL A 109 23.04 4.81 7.88
C VAL A 109 24.52 5.14 8.05
N HIS A 110 25.32 4.30 8.70
CA HIS A 110 26.60 3.87 8.15
C HIS A 110 26.80 2.39 8.50
N ASN A 111 26.56 1.59 7.48
CA ASN A 111 26.86 0.17 7.36
C ASN A 111 28.39 0.02 7.45
N SER A 112 28.91 -0.42 8.59
CA SER A 112 30.31 -0.82 8.73
C SER A 112 30.55 -2.04 7.85
N ARG A 113 31.17 -1.81 6.69
CA ARG A 113 31.86 -2.85 5.94
C ARG A 113 32.99 -3.39 6.80
N GLU A 114 32.90 -4.67 7.13
CA GLU A 114 34.06 -5.53 7.30
C GLU A 114 34.99 -5.38 6.10
N THR A 115 36.28 -5.21 6.35
CA THR A 115 37.36 -5.93 5.65
C THR A 115 38.67 -5.73 6.40
N LYS A 116 39.15 -6.84 6.97
CA LYS A 116 40.55 -7.29 7.18
C LYS A 116 41.62 -6.28 7.60
#